data_AF-A0A382NXU6-F1
#
_entry.id   AF-A0A382NXU6-F1
#
_cell.length_a   1.000
_cell.length_b   1.000
_cell.length_c   1.000
_cell.angle_alpha   90.00
_cell.angle_beta   90.00
_cell.angle_gamma   90.00
#
_symmetry.space_group_name_H-M   'P 1'
#
loop_
_entity.id
_entity.type
_entity.pdbx_description
1 polymer ?
#
loop_
_entity_poly.entity_id
_entity_poly.type
_entity_poly.pdbx_seq_one_letter_code
_entity_poly.pdbx_strand_id
1 'polypeptide(L)'
;MVDSVVWDIGYLVSAALFILGIKRLSSPKTAPQGNRLGAYGMLLAVLVTMAKMYTEEIIGLELIVGGLALGTIIGAWMAVRVEMTGMPELVALFNGFGGGASALVGLSEVLGRIQVGNIPDPGIELYATWVAIGLSGLIGWLTLTGSLMAMGKLKGGFYIPL
;
A
#
# COMPACT_ATOMS: atom_id res chain seq x y z
N MET A 1 -8.09 -27.76 -5.85
CA MET A 1 -7.24 -26.65 -6.28
C MET A 1 -8.15 -25.56 -6.82
N VAL A 2 -8.07 -24.34 -6.31
CA VAL A 2 -8.83 -23.20 -6.86
C VAL A 2 -8.09 -22.73 -8.11
N ASP A 3 -8.82 -22.51 -9.19
CA ASP A 3 -8.24 -22.01 -10.45
C ASP A 3 -7.69 -20.59 -10.26
N SER A 4 -6.50 -20.30 -10.81
CA SER A 4 -5.86 -18.98 -10.70
C SER A 4 -6.73 -17.86 -11.27
N VAL A 5 -7.56 -18.18 -12.26
CA VAL A 5 -8.54 -17.26 -12.87
C VAL A 5 -9.47 -16.65 -11.82
N VAL A 6 -9.82 -17.38 -10.76
CA VAL A 6 -10.69 -16.87 -9.69
C VAL A 6 -10.04 -15.70 -8.96
N TRP A 7 -8.73 -15.79 -8.68
CA TRP A 7 -7.98 -14.72 -8.03
C TRP A 7 -7.85 -13.49 -8.94
N ASP A 8 -7.55 -13.72 -10.22
CA ASP A 8 -7.41 -12.66 -11.22
C ASP A 8 -8.71 -11.88 -11.42
N ILE A 9 -9.86 -12.59 -11.46
CA ILE A 9 -11.18 -11.94 -11.49
C ILE A 9 -11.41 -11.10 -10.24
N GLY A 10 -11.02 -11.60 -9.06
CA GLY A 10 -11.11 -10.85 -7.80
C GLY A 10 -10.32 -9.53 -7.86
N TYR A 11 -9.07 -9.57 -8.35
CA TYR A 11 -8.24 -8.38 -8.54
C TYR A 11 -8.80 -7.44 -9.60
N LEU A 12 -9.33 -7.97 -10.71
CA LEU A 12 -9.97 -7.18 -11.76
C LEU A 12 -11.20 -6.41 -11.23
N VAL A 13 -12.05 -7.07 -10.44
CA VAL A 13 -13.20 -6.43 -9.80
C VAL A 13 -12.75 -5.35 -8.82
N SER A 14 -11.73 -5.62 -8.00
CA SER A 14 -11.14 -4.61 -7.10
C SER A 14 -10.61 -3.39 -7.86
N ALA A 15 -9.86 -3.61 -8.94
CA ALA A 15 -9.36 -2.53 -9.80
C ALA A 15 -10.50 -1.71 -10.43
N ALA A 16 -11.57 -2.37 -10.89
CA ALA A 16 -12.75 -1.68 -11.40
C ALA A 16 -13.44 -0.81 -10.34
N LEU A 17 -13.55 -1.29 -9.09
CA LEU A 17 -14.08 -0.52 -7.97
C LEU A 17 -13.22 0.71 -7.65
N PHE A 18 -11.89 0.60 -7.68
CA PHE A 18 -10.99 1.75 -7.50
C PHE A 18 -11.16 2.78 -8.62
N ILE A 19 -11.21 2.36 -9.88
CA ILE A 19 -11.38 3.24 -11.04
C ILE A 19 -12.71 4.00 -10.94
N LEU A 20 -13.80 3.28 -10.64
CA LEU A 20 -15.13 3.90 -10.46
C LEU A 20 -15.16 4.81 -9.22
N GLY A 21 -14.46 4.44 -8.15
CA GLY A 21 -14.29 5.24 -6.95
C GLY A 21 -13.64 6.59 -7.26
N ILE A 22 -12.46 6.58 -7.88
CA ILE A 22 -11.71 7.79 -8.28
C ILE A 22 -12.57 8.66 -9.21
N LYS A 23 -13.22 8.06 -10.21
CA LYS A 23 -14.12 8.79 -11.13
C LYS A 23 -15.24 9.51 -10.40
N ARG A 24 -15.82 8.90 -9.35
CA ARG A 24 -16.89 9.50 -8.55
C ARG A 24 -16.38 10.54 -7.54
N LEU A 25 -15.12 10.48 -7.13
CA LEU A 25 -14.50 11.52 -6.28
C LEU A 25 -14.36 12.86 -7.00
N SER A 26 -14.39 12.90 -8.34
CA SER A 26 -14.28 14.13 -9.14
C SER A 26 -15.51 15.06 -9.09
N SER A 27 -16.61 14.67 -8.44
CA SER A 27 -17.79 15.52 -8.25
C SER A 27 -18.27 15.53 -6.80
N PRO A 28 -18.54 16.70 -6.21
CA PRO A 28 -19.02 16.81 -4.83
C PRO A 28 -20.29 15.98 -4.55
N LYS A 29 -21.19 15.86 -5.54
CA LYS A 29 -22.44 15.10 -5.40
C LYS A 29 -22.20 13.60 -5.25
N THR A 30 -21.17 13.06 -5.89
CA THR A 30 -20.85 11.62 -5.89
C THR A 30 -19.69 11.25 -4.98
N ALA A 31 -18.97 12.22 -4.42
CA ALA A 31 -17.76 12.00 -3.62
C ALA A 31 -17.95 11.01 -2.45
N PRO A 32 -19.04 11.06 -1.65
CA PRO A 32 -19.24 10.08 -0.57
C PRO A 32 -19.37 8.65 -1.10
N GLN A 33 -20.01 8.46 -2.25
CA GLN A 33 -20.13 7.15 -2.89
C GLN A 33 -18.79 6.71 -3.50
N GLY A 34 -18.03 7.64 -4.08
CA GLY A 34 -16.69 7.37 -4.61
C GLY A 34 -15.74 6.85 -3.53
N ASN A 35 -15.75 7.46 -2.35
CA ASN A 35 -14.96 7.00 -1.21
C ASN A 35 -15.35 5.58 -0.77
N ARG A 36 -16.66 5.27 -0.70
CA ARG A 36 -17.14 3.92 -0.37
C ARG A 36 -16.72 2.87 -1.38
N LEU A 37 -16.78 3.17 -2.68
CA LEU A 37 -16.31 2.26 -3.73
C LEU A 37 -14.82 1.97 -3.59
N GLY A 38 -14.00 2.98 -3.29
CA GLY A 38 -12.58 2.78 -3.00
C GLY A 38 -12.35 1.89 -1.77
N ALA A 39 -13.11 2.09 -0.69
CA ALA A 39 -13.04 1.24 0.50
C ALA A 39 -13.43 -0.21 0.22
N TYR A 40 -14.48 -0.45 -0.57
CA TYR A 40 -14.87 -1.80 -0.99
C TYR A 40 -13.83 -2.45 -1.92
N GLY A 41 -13.23 -1.67 -2.83
CA GLY A 41 -12.13 -2.12 -3.68
C GLY A 41 -10.94 -2.62 -2.86
N MET A 42 -10.51 -1.83 -1.88
CA MET A 42 -9.42 -2.21 -0.97
C MET A 42 -9.76 -3.45 -0.14
N LEU A 43 -10.95 -3.49 0.47
CA LEU A 43 -11.39 -4.64 1.26
C LEU A 43 -11.39 -5.92 0.43
N LEU A 44 -11.92 -5.86 -0.80
CA LEU A 44 -11.94 -7.00 -1.71
C LEU A 44 -10.52 -7.46 -2.06
N ALA A 45 -9.59 -6.55 -2.38
CA ALA A 45 -8.20 -6.90 -2.69
C ALA A 45 -7.54 -7.65 -1.52
N VAL A 46 -7.70 -7.14 -0.30
CA VAL A 46 -7.16 -7.79 0.91
C VAL A 46 -7.75 -9.19 1.09
N LEU A 47 -9.07 -9.33 0.97
CA LEU A 47 -9.74 -10.64 1.12
C LEU A 47 -9.32 -11.65 0.06
N VAL A 48 -9.19 -11.23 -1.21
CA VAL A 48 -8.72 -12.08 -2.31
C VAL A 48 -7.30 -12.56 -2.05
N THR A 49 -6.39 -11.65 -1.69
CA THR A 49 -5.01 -12.00 -1.37
C THR A 49 -4.93 -12.94 -0.17
N MET A 50 -5.68 -12.68 0.90
CA MET A 50 -5.71 -13.55 2.08
C MET A 50 -6.26 -14.94 1.77
N ALA A 51 -7.34 -15.04 0.99
CA ALA A 51 -7.93 -16.31 0.58
C ALA A 51 -6.96 -17.11 -0.31
N LYS A 52 -6.24 -16.45 -1.21
CA LYS A 52 -5.17 -17.05 -2.03
C LYS A 52 -4.07 -17.61 -1.13
N MET A 53 -3.53 -16.79 -0.22
CA MET A 53 -2.46 -17.21 0.69
C MET A 53 -2.87 -18.37 1.60
N TYR A 54 -4.12 -18.38 2.08
CA TYR A 54 -4.67 -19.50 2.84
C TYR A 54 -4.75 -20.79 2.02
N THR A 55 -5.20 -20.69 0.76
CA THR A 55 -5.30 -21.84 -0.15
C THR A 55 -3.93 -22.40 -0.55
N GLU A 56 -2.93 -21.53 -0.64
CA GLU A 56 -1.52 -21.89 -0.94
C GLU A 56 -0.74 -22.36 0.30
N GLU A 57 -1.39 -22.48 1.46
CA GLU A 57 -0.80 -22.92 2.74
C GLU A 57 0.44 -22.10 3.13
N ILE A 58 0.43 -20.80 2.84
CA ILE A 58 1.54 -19.91 3.17
C ILE A 58 1.65 -19.74 4.69
N ILE A 59 2.85 -19.96 5.21
CA ILE A 59 3.18 -19.80 6.63
C ILE A 59 3.18 -18.31 7.00
N GLY A 60 2.66 -17.97 8.19
CA GLY A 60 2.73 -16.61 8.73
C GLY A 60 1.44 -15.79 8.55
N LEU A 61 0.31 -16.44 8.27
CA LEU A 61 -1.00 -15.79 8.27
C LEU A 61 -1.30 -15.07 9.59
N GLU A 62 -0.83 -15.59 10.72
CA GLU A 62 -0.97 -14.96 12.03
C GLU A 62 -0.26 -13.60 12.09
N LEU A 63 0.94 -13.50 11.50
CA LEU A 63 1.70 -12.26 11.40
C LEU A 63 1.01 -11.26 10.48
N ILE A 64 0.46 -11.72 9.35
CA ILE A 64 -0.27 -10.88 8.41
C ILE A 64 -1.53 -10.31 9.08
N VAL A 65 -2.33 -11.16 9.72
CA VAL A 65 -3.54 -10.76 10.44
C VAL A 65 -3.20 -9.81 11.60
N GLY A 66 -2.16 -10.13 12.38
CA GLY A 66 -1.70 -9.28 13.48
C GLY A 66 -1.24 -7.90 13.00
N GLY A 67 -0.44 -7.86 11.92
CA GLY A 67 0.01 -6.61 11.30
C GLY A 67 -1.13 -5.78 10.73
N LEU A 68 -2.08 -6.42 10.03
CA LEU A 68 -3.28 -5.77 9.49
C LEU A 68 -4.14 -5.19 10.63
N ALA A 69 -4.37 -5.96 11.69
CA ALA A 69 -5.13 -5.51 12.85
C ALA A 69 -4.46 -4.33 13.55
N LEU A 70 -3.16 -4.43 13.85
CA LEU A 70 -2.41 -3.37 14.50
C LEU A 70 -2.34 -2.09 13.67
N GLY A 71 -2.04 -2.21 12.37
CA GLY A 71 -2.02 -1.08 11.44
C GLY A 71 -3.38 -0.42 11.29
N THR A 72 -4.46 -1.21 11.19
CA THR A 72 -5.84 -0.69 11.10
C THR A 72 -6.23 0.04 12.38
N ILE A 73 -5.93 -0.51 13.56
CA ILE A 73 -6.24 0.11 14.86
C ILE A 73 -5.52 1.45 15.00
N ILE A 74 -4.21 1.48 14.77
CA ILE A 74 -3.39 2.69 14.90
C ILE A 74 -3.83 3.73 13.85
N GLY A 75 -4.02 3.32 12.60
CA GLY A 75 -4.49 4.18 11.51
C GLY A 75 -5.86 4.80 11.77
N ALA A 76 -6.84 3.98 12.17
CA ALA A 76 -8.18 4.44 12.48
C ALA A 76 -8.20 5.37 13.70
N TRP A 77 -7.42 5.04 14.74
CA TRP A 77 -7.31 5.88 15.92
C TRP A 77 -6.75 7.27 15.60
N MET A 78 -5.65 7.35 14.81
CA MET A 78 -5.10 8.62 14.36
C MET A 78 -6.09 9.40 13.49
N ALA A 79 -6.77 8.73 12.55
CA ALA A 79 -7.71 9.37 11.64
C ALA A 79 -8.94 9.97 12.33
N VAL A 80 -9.44 9.35 13.39
CA VAL A 80 -10.63 9.83 14.12
C VAL A 80 -10.27 10.89 15.17
N ARG A 81 -9.03 10.89 15.67
CA ARG A 81 -8.57 11.83 16.73
C ARG A 81 -8.00 13.13 16.19
N VAL A 82 -7.59 13.20 14.92
CA VAL A 82 -7.00 14.42 14.36
C VAL A 82 -8.04 15.52 14.18
N GLU A 83 -7.66 16.77 14.42
CA GLU A 83 -8.49 17.93 14.09
C GLU A 83 -8.52 18.17 12.58
N MET A 84 -9.58 18.79 12.06
CA MET A 84 -9.71 19.09 10.63
C MET A 84 -8.59 20.01 10.10
N THR A 85 -8.02 20.85 10.96
CA THR A 85 -6.84 21.70 10.69
C THR A 85 -5.55 20.89 10.53
N GLY A 86 -5.45 19.73 11.20
CA GLY A 86 -4.34 18.78 11.12
C GLY A 86 -4.50 17.73 10.03
N MET A 87 -5.52 17.82 9.17
CA MET A 87 -5.68 16.86 8.06
C MET A 87 -4.49 16.85 7.08
N PRO A 88 -3.89 18.00 6.69
CA PRO A 88 -2.76 17.99 5.76
C PRO A 88 -1.53 17.21 6.26
N GLU A 89 -1.19 17.34 7.54
CA GLU A 89 -0.05 16.64 8.16
C GLU A 89 -0.31 15.14 8.32
N LEU A 90 -1.56 14.74 8.64
CA LEU A 90 -1.94 13.34 8.73
C LEU A 90 -1.90 12.66 7.34
N VAL A 91 -2.40 13.34 6.31
CA VAL A 91 -2.36 12.85 4.93
C VAL A 91 -0.91 12.66 4.47
N ALA A 92 -0.02 13.62 4.78
CA ALA A 92 1.40 13.46 4.52
C ALA A 92 1.96 12.21 5.21
N LEU A 93 1.70 12.04 6.51
CA LEU A 93 2.17 10.87 7.26
C LEU A 93 1.68 9.54 6.67
N PHE A 94 0.39 9.43 6.32
CA PHE A 94 -0.18 8.21 5.73
C PHE A 94 0.40 7.87 4.36
N ASN A 95 0.65 8.88 3.53
CA ASN A 95 1.37 8.68 2.27
C ASN A 95 2.80 8.17 2.52
N GLY A 96 3.46 8.69 3.56
CA GLY A 96 4.77 8.23 4.00
C GLY A 96 4.78 6.74 4.38
N PHE A 97 3.82 6.29 5.18
CA PHE A 97 3.69 4.87 5.54
C PHE A 97 3.44 3.97 4.32
N GLY A 98 2.67 4.43 3.33
CA GLY A 98 2.51 3.72 2.05
C GLY A 98 3.84 3.58 1.29
N GLY A 99 4.65 4.64 1.24
CA GLY A 99 6.00 4.59 0.68
C GLY A 99 6.93 3.65 1.43
N GLY A 100 6.94 3.71 2.76
CA GLY A 100 7.71 2.81 3.61
C GLY A 100 7.33 1.34 3.41
N ALA A 101 6.03 1.03 3.29
CA ALA A 101 5.54 -0.31 2.98
C ALA A 101 6.06 -0.80 1.62
N SER A 102 6.00 0.02 0.57
CA SER A 102 6.57 -0.31 -0.74
C SER A 102 8.08 -0.61 -0.66
N ALA A 103 8.82 0.18 0.11
CA ALA A 103 10.25 -0.03 0.28
C ALA A 103 10.58 -1.34 1.01
N LEU A 104 9.83 -1.67 2.06
CA LEU A 104 9.98 -2.92 2.80
C LEU A 104 9.60 -4.14 1.96
N VAL A 105 8.55 -4.04 1.13
CA VAL A 105 8.19 -5.10 0.15
C VAL A 105 9.34 -5.32 -0.84
N GLY A 106 9.91 -4.24 -1.39
CA GLY A 106 11.08 -4.34 -2.27
C GLY A 106 12.27 -5.02 -1.58
N LEU A 107 12.58 -4.65 -0.34
CA LEU A 107 13.64 -5.29 0.45
C LEU A 107 13.36 -6.77 0.71
N SER A 108 12.12 -7.11 1.08
CA SER A 108 11.69 -8.49 1.30
C SER A 108 11.85 -9.34 0.04
N GLU A 109 11.54 -8.79 -1.13
CA GLU A 109 11.68 -9.47 -2.42
C GLU A 109 13.15 -9.76 -2.76
N VAL A 110 14.05 -8.79 -2.55
CA VAL A 110 15.50 -9.01 -2.73
C VAL A 110 16.00 -10.14 -1.84
N LEU A 111 15.71 -10.06 -0.53
CA LEU A 111 16.21 -11.02 0.44
C LEU A 111 15.64 -12.42 0.19
N GLY A 112 14.34 -12.52 -0.10
CA GLY A 112 13.68 -13.78 -0.41
C GLY A 112 14.28 -14.48 -1.64
N ARG A 113 14.51 -13.73 -2.72
CA ARG A 113 15.12 -14.27 -3.95
C ARG A 113 16.54 -14.76 -3.73
N ILE A 114 17.36 -14.00 -3.00
CA ILE A 114 18.73 -14.40 -2.68
C ILE A 114 18.74 -15.66 -1.80
N GLN A 115 17.87 -15.73 -0.79
CA GLN A 115 17.82 -16.85 0.14
C GLN A 115 17.39 -18.17 -0.51
N VAL A 116 16.42 -18.12 -1.43
CA VAL A 116 15.87 -19.30 -2.11
C VAL A 116 16.64 -19.61 -3.42
N GLY A 117 17.56 -18.72 -3.84
CA GLY A 117 18.28 -18.86 -5.11
C GLY A 117 17.40 -18.64 -6.34
N ASN A 118 16.23 -18.01 -6.19
CA ASN A 118 15.29 -17.75 -7.28
C ASN A 118 15.63 -16.42 -8.00
N ILE A 119 16.81 -16.41 -8.62
CA ILE A 119 17.30 -15.28 -9.41
C ILE A 119 16.96 -15.59 -10.89
N PRO A 120 16.25 -14.69 -11.61
CA PRO A 120 15.94 -14.92 -13.02
C PRO A 120 17.20 -15.12 -13.86
N ASP A 121 17.08 -15.92 -14.93
CA ASP A 121 18.18 -16.11 -15.87
C ASP A 121 18.55 -14.80 -16.58
N PRO A 122 19.82 -14.65 -17.05
CA PRO A 122 20.25 -13.48 -17.79
C PRO A 122 19.33 -13.20 -19.00
N GLY A 123 18.67 -12.04 -18.99
CA GLY A 123 17.70 -11.66 -20.01
C GLY A 123 16.77 -10.54 -19.57
N ILE A 124 15.70 -10.34 -20.33
CA ILE A 124 14.72 -9.26 -20.09
C ILE A 124 14.09 -9.38 -18.70
N GLU A 125 13.77 -10.60 -18.27
CA GLU A 125 13.13 -10.86 -16.98
C GLU A 125 14.00 -10.44 -15.79
N LEU A 126 15.31 -10.70 -15.86
CA LEU A 126 16.28 -10.24 -14.86
C LEU A 126 16.22 -8.72 -14.74
N TYR A 127 16.40 -8.00 -15.85
CA TYR A 127 16.40 -6.53 -15.81
C TYR A 127 15.07 -5.96 -15.35
N ALA A 128 13.94 -6.47 -15.85
CA ALA A 128 12.62 -6.00 -15.47
C ALA A 128 12.36 -6.18 -13.97
N THR A 129 12.71 -7.35 -13.43
CA THR A 129 12.52 -7.67 -12.01
C THR A 129 13.38 -6.78 -11.11
N TRP A 130 14.69 -6.69 -11.38
CA TRP A 130 15.60 -5.91 -10.53
C TRP A 130 15.38 -4.40 -10.65
N VAL A 131 15.01 -3.89 -11.82
CA VAL A 131 14.62 -2.48 -11.99
C VAL A 131 13.34 -2.21 -11.22
N ALA A 132 12.32 -3.07 -11.31
CA ALA A 132 11.07 -2.90 -10.56
C ALA A 132 11.33 -2.87 -9.05
N ILE A 133 12.09 -3.85 -8.53
CA ILE A 133 12.43 -3.92 -7.10
C ILE A 133 13.24 -2.69 -6.66
N GLY A 134 14.26 -2.31 -7.44
CA GLY A 134 15.09 -1.14 -7.17
C GLY A 134 14.28 0.16 -7.13
N LEU A 135 13.35 0.35 -8.08
CA LEU A 135 12.46 1.50 -8.10
C LEU A 135 11.44 1.49 -6.96
N SER A 136 10.88 0.32 -6.60
CA SER A 136 9.98 0.18 -5.44
C SER A 136 10.66 0.58 -4.14
N GLY A 137 11.93 0.19 -3.97
CA GLY A 137 12.77 0.60 -2.84
C GLY A 137 13.07 2.10 -2.85
N LEU A 138 13.58 2.61 -3.97
CA LEU A 138 13.98 4.02 -4.11
C LEU A 138 12.80 4.97 -3.92
N ILE A 139 11.72 4.77 -4.67
CA ILE A 139 10.53 5.63 -4.62
C ILE A 139 9.85 5.51 -3.25
N GLY A 140 9.81 4.31 -2.68
CA GLY A 140 9.26 4.08 -1.35
C GLY A 140 9.98 4.86 -0.26
N TRP A 141 11.32 4.79 -0.20
CA TRP A 141 12.11 5.53 0.77
C TRP A 141 12.08 7.05 0.56
N LEU A 142 12.10 7.50 -0.70
CA LEU A 142 11.93 8.93 -1.03
C LEU A 142 10.58 9.45 -0.57
N THR A 143 9.53 8.65 -0.77
CA THR A 143 8.16 9.01 -0.35
C THR A 143 8.05 9.06 1.17
N LEU A 144 8.63 8.10 1.89
CA LEU A 144 8.64 8.10 3.36
C LEU A 144 9.37 9.34 3.90
N THR A 145 10.61 9.55 3.47
CA THR A 145 11.44 10.66 3.96
C THR A 145 10.86 12.03 3.60
N GLY A 146 10.39 12.20 2.36
CA GLY A 146 9.72 13.43 1.92
C GLY A 146 8.42 13.70 2.68
N SER A 147 7.63 12.67 2.95
CA SER A 147 6.39 12.78 3.72
C SER A 147 6.62 13.15 5.19
N LEU A 148 7.65 12.59 5.82
CA LEU A 148 8.04 12.95 7.19
C LEU A 148 8.52 14.41 7.26
N MET A 149 9.29 14.88 6.27
CA MET A 149 9.68 16.29 6.17
C MET A 149 8.47 17.20 5.98
N ALA A 150 7.54 16.84 5.09
CA ALA A 150 6.31 17.62 4.84
C ALA A 150 5.45 17.72 6.11
N MET A 151 5.24 16.60 6.81
CA MET A 151 4.53 16.56 8.08
C MET A 151 5.21 17.44 9.14
N GLY A 152 6.54 17.35 9.28
CA GLY A 152 7.30 18.16 10.24
C GLY A 152 7.21 19.67 9.97
N LYS A 153 7.18 20.08 8.69
CA LYS A 153 6.97 21.49 8.30
C LYS A 153 5.55 21.97 8.62
N LEU A 154 4.53 21.17 8.32
CA LEU A 154 3.13 21.52 8.57
C LEU A 154 2.83 21.64 10.07
N LYS A 155 3.48 20.84 10.91
CA LYS A 155 3.42 20.94 12.38
C LYS A 155 4.13 22.16 12.97
N GLY A 156 4.82 22.98 12.17
CA GLY A 156 5.63 24.10 12.64
C GLY A 156 6.97 23.69 13.27
N GLY A 157 7.42 22.44 13.07
CA GLY A 157 8.66 21.92 13.67
C GLY A 157 9.94 22.25 12.90
N PHE A 158 9.84 22.69 11.65
CA PHE A 158 10.99 23.06 10.82
C PHE A 158 10.70 24.34 10.04
N TYR A 159 11.49 25.38 10.27
CA TYR A 159 11.57 26.55 9.39
C TYR A 159 12.95 26.56 8.73
N ILE A 160 13.01 26.81 7.43
CA ILE A 160 14.26 27.21 6.78
C ILE A 160 14.30 28.72 6.97
N PRO A 161 15.19 29.27 7.82
CA PRO A 161 15.37 30.72 7.87
C PRO A 161 15.79 31.18 6.48
N LEU A 162 14.97 32.04 5.89
CA LEU A 162 15.31 32.78 4.67
C LEU A 162 16.38 33.83 4.98
#